data_AF-A0A2W2FHT1-F1
#
_entry.id   AF-A0A2W2FHT1-F1
#
_cell.length_a   1.000
_cell.length_b   1.000
_cell.length_c   1.000
_cell.angle_alpha   90.00
_cell.angle_beta   90.00
_cell.angle_gamma   90.00
#
_symmetry.space_group_name_H-M   'P 1'
#
loop_
_entity.id
_entity.type
_entity.pdbx_description
1 polymer ?
#
loop_
_entity_poly.entity_id
_entity_poly.type
_entity_poly.pdbx_seq_one_letter_code
_entity_poly.pdbx_strand_id
1 'polypeptide(L)'
;AVGGGTWVRPRVAPPAVALHLPPTRRGVLVIGDGAVNVRRYVAAAGMAGWPVVSEPSGGGRYGDHAVSAYHFLLGTAEFADEHVPDVVVTLGRPGVSRPLLSWLKRVEEHIVVAPDLSRWPDPTRSATQVAQAVEIPVAAGDDAWLHAWRRADLAVRAALDEVLDASGLSEPRVARDLVDLMPNGALLFCGSSMPIRDLDQAMRPRRGLRVLANR
;
A
#
# COMPACT_ATOMS: atom_id res chain seq x y z
N ALA A 1 -47.89 18.10 20.45
CA ALA A 1 -46.55 18.28 19.84
C ALA A 1 -45.56 17.46 20.65
N VAL A 2 -45.17 16.28 20.16
CA VAL A 2 -44.23 15.38 20.84
C VAL A 2 -42.93 15.39 20.04
N GLY A 3 -41.86 15.84 20.68
CA GLY A 3 -40.59 16.20 20.03
C GLY A 3 -39.89 15.00 19.38
N GLY A 4 -39.81 15.03 18.05
CA GLY A 4 -39.06 14.06 17.23
C GLY A 4 -37.55 14.32 17.25
N GLY A 5 -36.92 14.26 18.42
CA GLY A 5 -35.46 14.31 18.52
C GLY A 5 -34.83 12.96 18.14
N THR A 6 -33.69 12.97 17.44
CA THR A 6 -32.91 11.75 17.17
C THR A 6 -32.41 11.14 18.47
N TRP A 7 -32.66 9.85 18.68
CA TRP A 7 -32.25 9.07 19.87
C TRP A 7 -30.73 9.02 20.08
N VAL A 8 -29.95 9.25 19.01
CA VAL A 8 -28.49 9.30 19.04
C VAL A 8 -28.05 10.75 18.86
N ARG A 9 -27.24 11.24 19.80
CA ARG A 9 -26.53 12.51 19.67
C ARG A 9 -25.13 12.22 19.11
N PRO A 10 -24.83 12.58 17.85
CA PRO A 10 -23.48 12.43 17.34
C PRO A 10 -22.55 13.35 18.13
N ARG A 11 -21.43 12.81 18.61
CA ARG A 11 -20.34 13.63 19.15
C ARG A 11 -19.35 13.85 18.02
N VAL A 12 -19.09 15.11 17.70
CA VAL A 12 -18.00 15.47 16.80
C VAL A 12 -16.71 15.42 17.64
N ALA A 13 -15.87 14.43 17.38
CA ALA A 13 -14.54 14.41 17.95
C ALA A 13 -13.67 15.49 17.25
N PRO A 14 -12.77 16.18 17.97
CA PRO A 14 -11.78 17.02 17.33
C PRO A 14 -10.92 16.18 16.36
N PRO A 15 -10.37 16.80 15.29
CA PRO A 15 -9.48 16.09 14.38
C PRO A 15 -8.28 15.54 15.16
N ALA A 16 -7.83 14.36 14.77
CA ALA A 16 -6.63 13.75 15.34
C ALA A 16 -5.42 14.69 15.20
N VAL A 17 -4.62 14.79 16.26
CA VAL A 17 -3.31 15.46 16.19
C VAL A 17 -2.43 14.65 15.24
N ALA A 18 -1.94 15.30 14.19
CA ALA A 18 -1.07 14.66 13.22
C ALA A 18 0.37 14.63 13.75
N LEU A 19 1.03 13.48 13.61
CA LEU A 19 2.47 13.39 13.75
C LEU A 19 3.13 14.06 12.55
N HIS A 20 3.93 15.09 12.78
CA HIS A 20 4.70 15.77 11.74
C HIS A 20 6.02 15.04 11.53
N LEU A 21 6.21 14.48 10.33
CA LEU A 21 7.50 13.88 9.98
C LEU A 21 8.50 14.97 9.62
N PRO A 22 9.80 14.75 9.87
CA PRO A 22 10.83 15.58 9.25
C PRO A 22 10.80 15.40 7.72
N PRO A 23 11.31 16.37 6.94
CA PRO A 23 11.50 16.19 5.50
C PRO A 23 12.41 14.98 5.21
N THR A 24 11.81 13.91 4.69
CA THR A 24 12.52 12.64 4.42
C THR A 24 12.42 12.28 2.94
N ARG A 25 13.56 11.98 2.32
CA ARG A 25 13.60 11.59 0.89
C ARG A 25 13.35 10.11 0.67
N ARG A 26 13.85 9.25 1.56
CA ARG A 26 13.75 7.78 1.42
C ARG A 26 12.61 7.24 2.25
N GLY A 27 11.41 7.81 2.10
CA GLY A 27 10.22 7.25 2.70
C GLY A 27 9.48 6.30 1.77
N VAL A 28 8.69 5.39 2.33
CA VAL A 28 7.81 4.49 1.59
C VAL A 28 6.44 4.48 2.26
N LEU A 29 5.37 4.57 1.46
CA LEU A 29 4.00 4.38 1.93
C LEU A 29 3.58 2.92 1.70
N VAL A 30 3.21 2.22 2.77
CA VAL A 30 2.69 0.85 2.71
C VAL A 30 1.19 0.85 3.00
N ILE A 31 0.41 0.14 2.20
CA ILE A 31 -1.04 0.12 2.30
C ILE A 31 -1.53 -1.32 2.27
N GLY A 32 -2.05 -1.77 3.41
CA GLY A 32 -2.67 -3.08 3.56
C GLY A 32 -4.19 -3.03 3.65
N ASP A 33 -4.78 -4.15 4.05
CA ASP A 33 -6.23 -4.31 4.14
C ASP A 33 -6.87 -3.38 5.17
N GLY A 34 -8.08 -2.89 4.90
CA GLY A 34 -8.82 -2.02 5.81
C GLY A 34 -8.25 -0.61 5.99
N ALA A 35 -7.30 -0.19 5.14
CA ALA A 35 -6.73 1.14 5.18
C ALA A 35 -7.79 2.24 4.98
N VAL A 36 -7.67 3.33 5.74
CA VAL A 36 -8.53 4.52 5.63
C VAL A 36 -7.71 5.71 5.11
N ASN A 37 -8.39 6.72 4.55
CA ASN A 37 -7.76 7.93 4.01
C ASN A 37 -6.70 7.66 2.90
N VAL A 38 -6.78 6.50 2.24
CA VAL A 38 -5.80 6.04 1.23
C VAL A 38 -5.48 7.11 0.19
N ARG A 39 -6.50 7.75 -0.41
CA ARG A 39 -6.30 8.79 -1.43
C ARG A 39 -5.44 9.97 -0.94
N ARG A 40 -5.64 10.40 0.31
CA ARG A 40 -4.90 11.51 0.91
C ARG A 40 -3.42 11.15 1.04
N TYR A 41 -3.14 9.97 1.59
CA TYR A 41 -1.76 9.54 1.81
C TYR A 41 -1.03 9.18 0.53
N VAL A 42 -1.71 8.57 -0.44
CA VAL A 42 -1.15 8.30 -1.77
C VAL A 42 -0.76 9.60 -2.47
N ALA A 43 -1.60 10.64 -2.38
CA ALA A 43 -1.25 11.96 -2.90
C ALA A 43 -0.06 12.59 -2.17
N ALA A 44 -0.02 12.52 -0.83
CA ALA A 44 1.08 13.05 -0.04
C ALA A 44 2.42 12.33 -0.32
N ALA A 45 2.41 11.00 -0.38
CA ALA A 45 3.58 10.19 -0.74
C ALA A 45 4.07 10.54 -2.16
N GLY A 46 3.16 10.67 -3.13
CA GLY A 46 3.51 11.11 -4.48
C GLY A 46 4.18 12.48 -4.52
N MET A 47 3.67 13.45 -3.74
CA MET A 47 4.27 14.79 -3.64
C MET A 47 5.63 14.80 -2.92
N ALA A 48 5.87 13.84 -2.04
CA ALA A 48 7.13 13.70 -1.31
C ALA A 48 8.18 12.85 -2.07
N GLY A 49 7.85 12.34 -3.27
CA GLY A 49 8.75 11.48 -4.02
C GLY A 49 8.90 10.08 -3.39
N TRP A 50 7.85 9.57 -2.75
CA TRP A 50 7.87 8.26 -2.09
C TRP A 50 7.16 7.20 -2.93
N PRO A 51 7.73 6.00 -3.08
CA PRO A 51 7.01 4.86 -3.65
C PRO A 51 5.84 4.45 -2.75
N VAL A 52 4.78 3.97 -3.39
CA VAL A 52 3.58 3.43 -2.75
C VAL A 52 3.52 1.93 -3.00
N VAL A 53 3.64 1.15 -1.93
CA VAL A 53 3.52 -0.30 -1.92
C VAL A 53 2.14 -0.66 -1.37
N SER A 54 1.22 -1.03 -2.25
CA SER A 54 -0.16 -1.34 -1.86
C SER A 54 -0.53 -2.77 -2.21
N GLU A 55 -1.03 -3.50 -1.20
CA GLU A 55 -1.77 -4.74 -1.41
C GLU A 55 -3.01 -4.48 -2.27
N PRO A 56 -3.52 -5.48 -3.01
CA PRO A 56 -4.67 -5.29 -3.89
C PRO A 56 -5.90 -4.69 -3.16
N SER A 57 -6.21 -5.18 -1.95
CA SER A 57 -7.32 -4.68 -1.14
C SER A 57 -7.03 -3.37 -0.40
N GLY A 58 -5.78 -2.91 -0.39
CA GLY A 58 -5.39 -1.62 0.20
C GLY A 58 -5.83 -0.42 -0.65
N GLY A 59 -6.11 -0.63 -1.94
CA GLY A 59 -6.72 0.40 -2.79
C GLY A 59 -5.81 1.58 -3.14
N GLY A 60 -4.50 1.49 -2.89
CA GLY A 60 -3.51 2.52 -3.24
C GLY A 60 -2.65 2.19 -4.47
N ARG A 61 -2.94 1.09 -5.18
CA ARG A 61 -2.16 0.61 -6.33
C ARG A 61 -2.52 1.34 -7.62
N TYR A 62 -2.20 2.64 -7.70
CA TYR A 62 -2.43 3.46 -8.90
C TYR A 62 -1.48 4.65 -8.99
N GLY A 63 -1.33 5.18 -10.21
CA GLY A 63 -0.50 6.35 -10.48
C GLY A 63 0.99 6.00 -10.54
N ASP A 64 1.80 7.01 -10.85
CA ASP A 64 3.22 6.86 -11.19
C ASP A 64 4.09 6.41 -10.02
N HIS A 65 3.64 6.61 -8.79
CA HIS A 65 4.34 6.20 -7.58
C HIS A 65 3.98 4.80 -7.10
N ALA A 66 3.00 4.14 -7.70
CA ALA A 66 2.62 2.79 -7.32
C ALA A 66 3.69 1.78 -7.77
N VAL A 67 4.30 1.11 -6.80
CA VAL A 67 5.14 -0.06 -7.01
C VAL A 67 4.23 -1.26 -6.81
N SER A 68 4.13 -2.12 -7.81
CA SER A 68 3.12 -3.18 -7.86
C SER A 68 3.73 -4.57 -7.94
N ALA A 69 4.99 -4.67 -8.36
CA ALA A 69 5.79 -5.89 -8.38
C ALA A 69 6.73 -5.99 -7.16
N TYR A 70 6.43 -5.26 -6.08
CA TYR A 70 7.22 -5.24 -4.83
C TYR A 70 7.42 -6.63 -4.23
N HIS A 71 6.51 -7.58 -4.45
CA HIS A 71 6.69 -8.95 -3.99
C HIS A 71 8.01 -9.54 -4.49
N PHE A 72 8.30 -9.37 -5.77
CA PHE A 72 9.51 -9.88 -6.39
C PHE A 72 10.72 -8.99 -6.07
N LEU A 73 10.56 -7.66 -6.11
CA LEU A 73 11.63 -6.72 -5.77
C LEU A 73 12.17 -6.96 -4.35
N LEU A 74 11.28 -7.05 -3.37
CA LEU A 74 11.67 -7.31 -1.98
C LEU A 74 12.05 -8.78 -1.73
N GLY A 75 11.75 -9.66 -2.68
CA GLY A 75 12.24 -11.04 -2.71
C GLY A 75 13.67 -11.18 -3.22
N THR A 76 14.18 -10.17 -3.94
CA THR A 76 15.57 -10.06 -4.37
C THR A 76 16.39 -9.40 -3.25
N ALA A 77 17.32 -10.16 -2.65
CA ALA A 77 18.06 -9.72 -1.47
C ALA A 77 18.86 -8.43 -1.74
N GLU A 78 19.51 -8.35 -2.89
CA GLU A 78 20.32 -7.20 -3.30
C GLU A 78 19.46 -5.91 -3.33
N PHE A 79 18.28 -5.98 -3.94
CA PHE A 79 17.37 -4.84 -3.98
C PHE A 79 16.85 -4.48 -2.60
N ALA A 80 16.41 -5.48 -1.82
CA ALA A 80 15.89 -5.29 -0.47
C ALA A 80 16.93 -4.67 0.49
N ASP A 81 18.21 -5.03 0.33
CA ASP A 81 19.33 -4.53 1.12
C ASP A 81 19.70 -3.07 0.74
N GLU A 82 19.73 -2.75 -0.54
CA GLU A 82 20.05 -1.41 -1.04
C GLU A 82 18.90 -0.41 -0.80
N HIS A 83 17.66 -0.89 -0.80
CA HIS A 83 16.45 -0.07 -0.72
C HIS A 83 15.78 -0.13 0.66
N VAL A 84 16.54 -0.13 1.74
CA VAL A 84 16.00 0.10 3.10
C VAL A 84 15.66 1.60 3.25
N PRO A 85 14.41 1.96 3.59
CA PRO A 85 13.96 3.34 3.71
C PRO A 85 14.36 3.91 5.07
N ASP A 86 14.43 5.24 5.14
CA ASP A 86 14.61 5.95 6.41
C ASP A 86 13.31 5.91 7.23
N VAL A 87 12.14 5.94 6.55
CA VAL A 87 10.82 5.87 7.19
C VAL A 87 9.80 5.06 6.38
N VAL A 88 8.98 4.26 7.06
CA VAL A 88 7.78 3.66 6.50
C VAL A 88 6.55 4.19 7.21
N VAL A 89 5.57 4.65 6.43
CA VAL A 89 4.21 4.93 6.92
C VAL A 89 3.30 3.80 6.44
N THR A 90 2.67 3.09 7.36
CA THR A 90 1.76 1.99 7.06
C THR A 90 0.31 2.37 7.35
N LEU A 91 -0.57 2.14 6.38
CA LEU A 91 -2.01 2.21 6.53
C LEU A 91 -2.62 0.81 6.48
N GLY A 92 -3.62 0.55 7.33
CA GLY A 92 -4.30 -0.75 7.35
C GLY A 92 -3.36 -1.89 7.76
N ARG A 93 -3.73 -3.13 7.43
CA ARG A 93 -3.00 -4.33 7.81
C ARG A 93 -2.33 -4.99 6.59
N PRO A 94 -1.02 -4.75 6.33
CA PRO A 94 -0.30 -5.55 5.34
C PRO A 94 -0.18 -7.00 5.84
N GLY A 95 -0.33 -7.98 4.98
CA GLY A 95 -0.18 -9.39 5.35
C GLY A 95 -0.27 -10.41 4.22
N VAL A 96 -0.23 -10.00 2.95
CA VAL A 96 -0.27 -10.88 1.78
C VAL A 96 1.15 -11.28 1.37
N SER A 97 2.04 -10.29 1.20
CA SER A 97 3.40 -10.51 0.71
C SER A 97 4.39 -10.81 1.83
N ARG A 98 4.92 -12.04 1.89
CA ARG A 98 5.97 -12.41 2.86
C ARG A 98 7.25 -11.57 2.75
N PRO A 99 7.80 -11.30 1.54
CA PRO A 99 8.96 -10.43 1.39
C PRO A 99 8.74 -9.02 1.97
N LEU A 100 7.56 -8.42 1.75
CA LEU A 100 7.20 -7.13 2.35
C LEU A 100 7.23 -7.19 3.88
N LEU A 101 6.59 -8.20 4.47
CA LEU A 101 6.56 -8.35 5.92
C LEU A 101 7.94 -8.58 6.54
N SER A 102 8.84 -9.27 5.83
CA SER A 102 10.23 -9.45 6.25
C SER A 102 11.03 -8.15 6.13
N TRP A 103 10.84 -7.40 5.05
CA TRP A 103 11.50 -6.13 4.81
C TRP A 103 11.09 -5.04 5.82
N LEU A 104 9.82 -4.99 6.21
CA LEU A 104 9.33 -4.06 7.25
C LEU A 104 10.06 -4.18 8.59
N LYS A 105 10.54 -5.38 8.94
CA LYS A 105 11.27 -5.61 10.20
C LYS A 105 12.67 -4.98 10.23
N ARG A 106 13.16 -4.52 9.09
CA ARG A 106 14.50 -3.93 8.93
C ARG A 106 14.48 -2.40 8.94
N VAL A 107 13.29 -1.81 8.95
CA VAL A 107 13.09 -0.36 8.89
C VAL A 107 13.31 0.22 10.28
N GLU A 108 14.14 1.25 10.38
CA GLU A 108 14.45 1.91 11.67
C GLU A 108 13.26 2.72 12.19
N GLU A 109 12.54 3.44 11.31
CA GLU A 109 11.35 4.20 11.65
C GLU A 109 10.11 3.66 10.92
N HIS A 110 9.26 2.94 11.64
CA HIS A 110 8.01 2.39 11.10
C HIS A 110 6.80 2.92 11.87
N ILE A 111 5.99 3.71 11.18
CA ILE A 111 4.85 4.43 11.74
C ILE A 111 3.57 3.80 11.23
N VAL A 112 2.76 3.23 12.13
CA VAL A 112 1.43 2.71 11.80
C VAL A 112 0.38 3.78 12.04
N VAL A 113 -0.41 4.08 11.01
CA VAL A 113 -1.54 5.00 11.13
C VAL A 113 -2.80 4.23 11.53
N ALA A 114 -3.29 4.47 12.74
CA ALA A 114 -4.46 3.78 13.28
C ALA A 114 -5.39 4.76 14.03
N PRO A 115 -6.72 4.71 13.80
CA PRO A 115 -7.65 5.58 14.51
C PRO A 115 -7.69 5.29 16.02
N ASP A 116 -7.42 4.06 16.42
CA ASP A 116 -7.37 3.60 17.80
C ASP A 116 -5.92 3.32 18.23
N LEU A 117 -5.41 4.13 19.15
CA LEU A 117 -4.04 3.99 19.67
C LEU A 117 -3.91 2.88 20.72
N SER A 118 -5.01 2.27 21.17
CA SER A 118 -4.97 1.09 22.03
C SER A 118 -4.86 -0.22 21.23
N ARG A 119 -5.20 -0.17 19.93
CA ARG A 119 -5.18 -1.33 19.04
C ARG A 119 -4.89 -0.93 17.59
N TRP A 120 -3.70 -1.28 17.12
CA TRP A 120 -3.25 -1.02 15.75
C TRP A 120 -2.88 -2.31 14.99
N PRO A 121 -3.02 -2.29 13.65
CA PRO A 121 -2.63 -3.42 12.82
C PRO A 121 -1.13 -3.43 12.52
N ASP A 122 -0.33 -4.05 13.40
CA ASP A 122 1.08 -4.35 13.14
C ASP A 122 1.38 -5.86 13.23
N PRO A 123 1.15 -6.63 12.15
CA PRO A 123 1.39 -8.07 12.15
C PRO A 123 2.88 -8.43 12.25
N THR A 124 3.77 -7.49 11.95
CA THR A 124 5.22 -7.72 12.01
C THR A 124 5.83 -7.40 13.36
N ARG A 125 5.10 -6.72 14.25
CA ARG A 125 5.61 -6.14 15.50
C ARG A 125 6.86 -5.29 15.27
N SER A 126 6.86 -4.52 14.18
CA SER A 126 7.98 -3.65 13.78
C SER A 126 7.67 -2.17 13.94
N ALA A 127 6.43 -1.80 14.27
CA ALA A 127 6.04 -0.40 14.46
C ALA A 127 6.85 0.20 15.62
N THR A 128 7.59 1.25 15.32
CA THR A 128 8.28 2.07 16.32
C THR A 128 7.37 3.16 16.88
N GLN A 129 6.36 3.57 16.09
CA GLN A 129 5.37 4.55 16.50
C GLN A 129 3.98 4.20 15.95
N VAL A 130 2.96 4.69 16.65
CA VAL A 130 1.57 4.59 16.22
C VAL A 130 0.96 5.98 16.33
N ALA A 131 0.32 6.44 15.25
CA ALA A 131 -0.28 7.76 15.19
C ALA A 131 -1.68 7.69 14.59
N GLN A 132 -2.58 8.58 15.02
CA GLN A 132 -3.92 8.66 14.44
C GLN A 132 -3.93 9.33 13.07
N ALA A 133 -2.96 10.22 12.84
CA ALA A 133 -2.70 10.85 11.57
C ALA A 133 -1.20 11.18 11.46
N VAL A 134 -0.73 11.34 10.24
CA VAL A 134 0.67 11.67 9.91
C VAL A 134 0.65 12.70 8.81
N GLU A 135 1.49 13.71 8.91
CA GLU A 135 1.78 14.66 7.85
C GLU A 135 3.11 14.29 7.19
N ILE A 136 3.05 13.94 5.91
CA ILE A 136 4.22 13.65 5.07
C ILE A 136 4.57 14.97 4.37
N PRO A 137 5.64 15.68 4.81
CA PRO A 137 6.03 16.93 4.18
C PRO A 137 6.66 16.68 2.81
N VAL A 138 6.55 17.68 1.92
CA VAL A 138 7.32 17.70 0.68
C VAL A 138 8.78 18.00 1.01
N ALA A 139 9.69 17.11 0.60
CA ALA A 139 11.12 17.33 0.70
C ALA A 139 11.65 17.98 -0.59
N ALA A 140 12.36 19.11 -0.48
CA ALA A 140 12.93 19.80 -1.64
C ALA A 140 14.13 19.04 -2.23
N GLY A 141 14.17 18.78 -3.54
CA GLY A 141 15.32 18.23 -4.30
C GLY A 141 14.86 17.25 -5.40
N ASP A 142 15.71 16.32 -5.84
CA ASP A 142 15.35 15.34 -6.88
C ASP A 142 14.53 14.12 -6.37
N ASP A 143 13.86 13.45 -7.31
CA ASP A 143 13.04 12.25 -7.08
C ASP A 143 13.84 10.95 -7.29
N ALA A 144 15.16 10.95 -7.06
CA ALA A 144 16.02 9.80 -7.35
C ALA A 144 15.54 8.51 -6.67
N TRP A 145 15.04 8.61 -5.44
CA TRP A 145 14.48 7.49 -4.69
C TRP A 145 13.28 6.87 -5.40
N LEU A 146 12.26 7.66 -5.72
CA LEU A 146 11.08 7.18 -6.46
C LEU A 146 11.47 6.61 -7.83
N HIS A 147 12.37 7.28 -8.55
CA HIS A 147 12.83 6.83 -9.85
C HIS A 147 13.54 5.47 -9.79
N ALA A 148 14.35 5.21 -8.75
CA ALA A 148 14.98 3.91 -8.56
C ALA A 148 13.94 2.78 -8.41
N TRP A 149 12.96 2.98 -7.53
CA TRP A 149 11.85 2.03 -7.34
C TRP A 149 11.01 1.82 -8.59
N ARG A 150 10.66 2.90 -9.30
CA ARG A 150 9.86 2.82 -10.54
C ARG A 150 10.59 2.06 -11.65
N ARG A 151 11.89 2.34 -11.85
CA ARG A 151 12.68 1.63 -12.86
C ARG A 151 12.75 0.14 -12.56
N ALA A 152 12.95 -0.22 -11.29
CA ALA A 152 12.97 -1.61 -10.87
C ALA A 152 11.60 -2.28 -11.03
N ASP A 153 10.50 -1.61 -10.65
CA ASP A 153 9.13 -2.11 -10.83
C ASP A 153 8.83 -2.41 -12.30
N LEU A 154 9.19 -1.49 -13.20
CA LEU A 154 9.00 -1.65 -14.64
C LEU A 154 9.82 -2.83 -15.21
N ALA A 155 11.07 -2.99 -14.77
CA ALA A 155 11.91 -4.11 -15.22
C ALA A 155 11.32 -5.46 -14.78
N VAL A 156 10.88 -5.56 -13.52
CA VAL A 156 10.24 -6.78 -13.02
C VAL A 156 8.90 -7.02 -13.71
N ARG A 157 8.11 -5.98 -13.96
CA ARG A 157 6.83 -6.10 -14.67
C ARG A 157 7.00 -6.61 -16.09
N ALA A 158 7.99 -6.10 -16.82
CA ALA A 158 8.30 -6.57 -18.17
C ALA A 158 8.67 -8.06 -18.17
N ALA A 159 9.55 -8.49 -17.26
CA ALA A 159 9.93 -9.90 -17.12
C ALA A 159 8.75 -10.79 -16.70
N LEU A 160 7.90 -10.32 -15.78
CA LEU A 160 6.70 -11.05 -15.36
C LEU A 160 5.73 -11.22 -16.53
N ASP A 161 5.50 -10.16 -17.30
CA ASP A 161 4.57 -10.20 -18.43
C ASP A 161 5.04 -11.18 -19.51
N GLU A 162 6.34 -11.20 -19.83
CA GLU A 162 6.93 -12.18 -20.76
C GLU A 162 6.67 -13.63 -20.30
N VAL A 163 6.91 -13.92 -19.02
CA VAL A 163 6.68 -15.25 -18.45
C VAL A 163 5.19 -15.63 -18.48
N LEU A 164 4.30 -14.72 -18.05
CA LEU A 164 2.87 -14.98 -18.02
C LEU A 164 2.31 -15.20 -19.44
N ASP A 165 2.77 -14.42 -20.42
CA ASP A 165 2.28 -14.52 -21.80
C ASP A 165 2.75 -15.81 -22.49
N ALA A 166 3.99 -16.25 -22.20
CA ALA A 166 4.56 -17.50 -22.71
C ALA A 166 3.98 -18.77 -22.06
N SER A 167 3.50 -18.70 -20.81
CA SER A 167 3.12 -19.89 -20.00
C SER A 167 1.73 -20.49 -20.28
N GLY A 168 0.95 -19.91 -21.20
CA GLY A 168 -0.45 -20.31 -21.38
C GLY A 168 -1.34 -19.85 -20.22
N LEU A 169 -2.41 -20.59 -19.92
CA LEU A 169 -3.34 -20.25 -18.83
C LEU A 169 -2.73 -20.66 -17.47
N SER A 170 -2.56 -19.69 -16.57
CA SER A 170 -2.06 -19.89 -15.21
C SER A 170 -2.85 -19.03 -14.20
N GLU A 171 -2.87 -19.42 -12.93
CA GLU A 171 -3.52 -18.66 -11.83
C GLU A 171 -3.09 -17.17 -11.80
N PRO A 172 -1.79 -16.81 -11.83
CA PRO A 172 -1.36 -15.41 -11.86
C PRO A 172 -1.72 -14.68 -13.16
N ARG A 173 -1.73 -15.37 -14.30
CA ARG A 173 -2.19 -14.77 -15.57
C ARG A 173 -3.68 -14.46 -15.51
N VAL A 174 -4.49 -15.38 -15.00
CA VAL A 174 -5.93 -15.15 -14.81
C VAL A 174 -6.16 -13.96 -13.90
N ALA A 175 -5.42 -13.84 -12.79
CA ALA A 175 -5.52 -12.70 -11.89
C ALA A 175 -5.18 -11.36 -12.58
N ARG A 176 -4.07 -11.30 -13.35
CA ARG A 176 -3.68 -10.12 -14.13
C ARG A 176 -4.73 -9.76 -15.18
N ASP A 177 -5.04 -10.71 -16.05
CA ASP A 177 -5.89 -10.48 -17.24
C ASP A 177 -7.33 -10.15 -16.81
N LEU A 178 -7.86 -10.80 -15.76
CA LEU A 178 -9.17 -10.46 -15.19
C LEU A 178 -9.21 -9.01 -14.73
N VAL A 179 -8.23 -8.58 -13.94
CA VAL A 179 -8.20 -7.21 -13.44
C VAL A 179 -8.05 -6.19 -14.56
N ASP A 180 -7.26 -6.46 -15.58
CA ASP A 180 -7.11 -5.57 -16.73
C ASP A 180 -8.43 -5.42 -17.52
N LEU A 181 -9.20 -6.51 -17.66
CA LEU A 181 -10.49 -6.52 -18.37
C LEU A 181 -11.65 -5.88 -17.59
N MET A 182 -11.53 -5.68 -16.28
CA MET A 182 -12.64 -5.13 -15.47
C MET A 182 -12.91 -3.66 -15.80
N PRO A 183 -14.20 -3.24 -15.89
CA PRO A 183 -14.55 -1.85 -16.10
C PRO A 183 -14.28 -1.00 -14.85
N ASN A 184 -14.10 0.31 -15.06
CA ASN A 184 -14.04 1.25 -13.94
C ASN A 184 -15.36 1.25 -13.16
N GLY A 185 -15.28 1.34 -11.84
CA GLY A 185 -16.41 1.21 -10.92
C GLY A 185 -16.68 -0.23 -10.46
N ALA A 186 -16.00 -1.23 -11.03
CA ALA A 186 -16.21 -2.62 -10.65
C ALA A 186 -15.71 -2.94 -9.24
N LEU A 187 -16.32 -3.98 -8.65
CA LEU A 187 -15.91 -4.57 -7.38
C LEU A 187 -15.47 -6.01 -7.63
N LEU A 188 -14.24 -6.34 -7.22
CA LEU A 188 -13.70 -7.70 -7.22
C LEU A 188 -13.66 -8.21 -5.78
N PHE A 189 -14.43 -9.25 -5.49
CA PHE A 189 -14.30 -9.98 -4.23
C PHE A 189 -13.38 -11.19 -4.45
N CYS A 190 -12.29 -11.25 -3.71
CA CYS A 190 -11.21 -12.20 -3.91
C CYS A 190 -11.10 -13.16 -2.73
N GLY A 191 -10.86 -14.45 -3.01
CA GLY A 191 -10.56 -15.44 -1.98
C GLY A 191 -9.24 -15.14 -1.25
N SER A 192 -9.20 -15.37 0.06
CA SER A 192 -8.08 -14.98 0.95
C SER A 192 -6.84 -15.88 0.89
N SER A 193 -6.75 -16.80 -0.08
CA SER A 193 -5.66 -17.77 -0.24
C SER A 193 -4.78 -17.41 -1.45
N MET A 194 -4.62 -18.31 -2.42
CA MET A 194 -3.87 -18.05 -3.66
C MET A 194 -4.41 -16.86 -4.46
N PRO A 195 -5.73 -16.68 -4.67
CA PRO A 195 -6.22 -15.60 -5.52
C PRO A 195 -5.76 -14.19 -5.12
N ILE A 196 -5.72 -13.87 -3.81
CA ILE A 196 -5.25 -12.55 -3.37
C ILE A 196 -3.73 -12.39 -3.52
N ARG A 197 -2.97 -13.50 -3.44
CA ARG A 197 -1.52 -13.52 -3.70
C ARG A 197 -1.21 -13.39 -5.18
N ASP A 198 -2.00 -14.05 -6.03
CA ASP A 198 -1.89 -13.93 -7.48
C ASP A 198 -2.19 -12.49 -7.91
N LEU A 199 -3.22 -11.85 -7.32
CA LEU A 199 -3.45 -10.41 -7.48
C LEU A 199 -2.26 -9.59 -6.96
N ASP A 200 -1.76 -9.89 -5.76
CA ASP A 200 -0.63 -9.16 -5.16
C ASP A 200 0.58 -9.13 -6.10
N GLN A 201 0.89 -10.26 -6.72
CA GLN A 201 2.03 -10.46 -7.62
C GLN A 201 1.78 -9.93 -9.04
N ALA A 202 0.61 -10.21 -9.62
CA ALA A 202 0.37 -10.04 -11.06
C ALA A 202 -0.48 -8.81 -11.42
N MET A 203 -1.28 -8.25 -10.50
CA MET A 203 -2.14 -7.10 -10.79
C MET A 203 -1.34 -5.83 -11.06
N ARG A 204 -1.49 -5.28 -12.27
CA ARG A 204 -0.92 -3.98 -12.68
C ARG A 204 -1.55 -2.80 -11.93
N PRO A 205 -0.85 -1.65 -11.81
CA PRO A 205 -1.43 -0.44 -11.26
C PRO A 205 -2.62 0.04 -12.10
N ARG A 206 -3.77 0.27 -11.46
CA ARG A 206 -4.92 0.88 -12.13
C ARG A 206 -5.85 1.59 -11.17
N ARG A 207 -6.59 2.56 -11.69
CA ARG A 207 -7.71 3.19 -10.98
C ARG A 207 -9.02 2.45 -11.27
N GLY A 208 -10.03 2.79 -10.47
CA GLY A 208 -11.42 2.42 -10.76
C GLY A 208 -11.79 0.98 -10.41
N LEU A 209 -10.94 0.21 -9.73
CA LEU A 209 -11.29 -1.11 -9.23
C LEU A 209 -11.31 -1.11 -7.71
N ARG A 210 -12.35 -1.67 -7.10
CA ARG A 210 -12.41 -1.94 -5.66
C ARG A 210 -12.19 -3.43 -5.42
N VAL A 211 -11.09 -3.78 -4.76
CA VAL A 211 -10.79 -5.18 -4.38
C VAL A 211 -11.13 -5.39 -2.91
N LEU A 212 -11.84 -6.47 -2.60
CA LEU A 212 -12.17 -6.90 -1.22
C LEU A 212 -11.72 -8.35 -1.02
N ALA A 213 -11.30 -8.69 0.19
CA ALA A 213 -11.01 -10.05 0.62
C ALA A 213 -11.32 -10.21 2.12
N ASN A 214 -11.57 -11.43 2.60
CA ASN A 214 -11.79 -11.68 4.03
C ASN A 214 -10.43 -11.79 4.75
N ARG A 215 -9.93 -10.69 5.33
CA ARG A 215 -8.54 -10.55 5.85
C ARG A 215 -8.47 -9.92 7.24
#